data_AF-A0A7V9Q8X1-F1
#
_entry.id   AF-A0A7V9Q8X1-F1
#
_cell.length_a   1.000
_cell.length_b   1.000
_cell.length_c   1.000
_cell.angle_alpha   90.00
_cell.angle_beta   90.00
_cell.angle_gamma   90.00
#
_symmetry.space_group_name_H-M   'P 1'
#
loop_
_entity.id
_entity.type
_entity.pdbx_description
1 polymer ?
#
loop_
_entity_poly.entity_id
_entity_poly.type
_entity_poly.pdbx_seq_one_letter_code
_entity_poly.pdbx_strand_id
1 'polypeptide(L)'
;MKSIRMEINWNTAPTNVHQDHVIAHVIGATVIGYFHADESLHILLDIGFVLTIYVDGEMGLLPKGVAVSELGVGEAEKNALSDGIDLLLDGAESDSVSGSIELTSAPIECLIEEVEFYAGEAGRRKILIRGVESDFVVETSPVAREIFIRAAEVGAV
;
A
#
# COMPACT_ATOMS: atom_id res chain seq x y z
N MET A 1 15.48 -22.68 6.77
CA MET A 1 16.40 -21.60 7.21
C MET A 1 15.54 -20.49 7.80
N LYS A 2 15.64 -20.23 9.12
CA LYS A 2 14.97 -19.06 9.72
C LYS A 2 15.68 -17.82 9.20
N SER A 3 14.98 -17.00 8.43
CA SER A 3 15.49 -15.68 8.04
C SER A 3 15.68 -14.89 9.33
N ILE A 4 16.92 -14.57 9.66
CA ILE A 4 17.25 -13.64 10.75
C ILE A 4 16.86 -12.27 10.20
N ARG A 5 15.58 -11.89 10.36
CA ARG A 5 15.22 -10.47 10.24
C ARG A 5 15.98 -9.78 11.38
N MET A 6 17.03 -9.03 11.04
CA MET A 6 17.63 -8.11 11.99
C MET A 6 16.51 -7.24 12.54
N GLU A 7 16.40 -7.17 13.87
CA GLU A 7 15.49 -6.23 14.52
C GLU A 7 15.96 -4.82 14.14
N ILE A 8 15.23 -4.18 13.21
CA ILE A 8 15.49 -2.81 12.82
C ILE A 8 14.99 -1.92 13.95
N ASN A 9 15.85 -1.03 14.44
CA ASN A 9 15.43 -0.02 15.41
C ASN A 9 14.71 1.11 14.66
N TRP A 10 13.38 1.12 14.76
CA TRP A 10 12.52 2.12 14.12
C TRP A 10 12.38 3.34 15.02
N ASN A 11 12.62 4.52 14.48
CA ASN A 11 12.40 5.79 15.16
C ASN A 11 11.31 6.56 14.44
N THR A 12 10.40 7.20 15.18
CA THR A 12 9.40 8.09 14.57
C THR A 12 10.10 9.14 13.70
N ALA A 13 9.55 9.36 12.52
CA ALA A 13 10.08 10.31 11.56
C ALA A 13 8.97 11.27 11.12
N PRO A 14 9.28 12.55 10.88
CA PRO A 14 8.30 13.50 10.37
C PRO A 14 7.97 13.16 8.91
N THR A 15 6.75 13.49 8.53
CA THR A 15 6.26 13.55 7.16
C THR A 15 6.55 14.92 6.55
N ASN A 16 6.56 14.98 5.22
CA ASN A 16 6.61 16.23 4.48
C ASN A 16 5.20 16.79 4.20
N VAL A 17 5.10 18.03 3.72
CA VAL A 17 3.81 18.70 3.46
C VAL A 17 2.92 17.93 2.46
N HIS A 18 3.53 17.28 1.47
CA HIS A 18 2.79 16.49 0.49
C HIS A 18 2.25 15.21 1.14
N GLN A 19 3.07 14.51 1.91
CA GLN A 19 2.67 13.32 2.65
C GLN A 19 1.57 13.64 3.67
N ASP A 20 1.66 14.77 4.39
CA ASP A 20 0.60 15.23 5.30
C ASP A 20 -0.73 15.41 4.56
N HIS A 21 -0.69 15.97 3.35
CA HIS A 21 -1.89 16.14 2.52
C HIS A 21 -2.47 14.80 2.05
N VAL A 22 -1.61 13.86 1.65
CA VAL A 22 -2.02 12.50 1.27
C VAL A 22 -2.64 11.78 2.47
N ILE A 23 -1.99 11.80 3.64
CA ILE A 23 -2.48 11.18 4.87
C ILE A 23 -3.86 11.73 5.24
N ALA A 24 -4.04 13.06 5.21
CA ALA A 24 -5.31 13.69 5.50
C ALA A 24 -6.45 13.25 4.55
N HIS A 25 -6.13 12.84 3.31
CA HIS A 25 -7.13 12.33 2.36
C HIS A 25 -7.49 10.86 2.56
N VAL A 26 -6.55 10.04 3.07
CA VAL A 26 -6.79 8.60 3.23
C VAL A 26 -7.37 8.23 4.59
N ILE A 27 -7.25 9.10 5.61
CA ILE A 27 -7.93 8.90 6.89
C ILE A 27 -9.44 8.84 6.66
N GLY A 28 -10.07 7.78 7.18
CA GLY A 28 -11.49 7.48 7.01
C GLY A 28 -11.82 6.72 5.72
N ALA A 29 -10.84 6.38 4.89
CA ALA A 29 -11.00 5.44 3.78
C ALA A 29 -10.70 4.00 4.22
N THR A 30 -11.27 3.04 3.51
CA THR A 30 -11.08 1.61 3.77
C THR A 30 -10.12 1.01 2.76
N VAL A 31 -9.10 0.28 3.22
CA VAL A 31 -8.23 -0.52 2.34
C VAL A 31 -9.00 -1.72 1.82
N ILE A 32 -9.14 -1.83 0.50
CA ILE A 32 -9.86 -2.95 -0.15
C ILE A 32 -8.90 -3.99 -0.75
N GLY A 33 -7.66 -3.59 -1.02
CA GLY A 33 -6.66 -4.45 -1.63
C GLY A 33 -5.39 -3.70 -1.98
N TYR A 34 -4.43 -4.41 -2.56
CA TYR A 34 -3.17 -3.85 -3.00
C TYR A 34 -2.54 -4.67 -4.12
N PHE A 35 -1.61 -4.05 -4.85
CA PHE A 35 -0.77 -4.73 -5.84
C PHE A 35 0.61 -4.07 -5.94
N HIS A 36 1.59 -4.81 -6.45
CA HIS A 36 2.92 -4.27 -6.75
C HIS A 36 3.06 -3.99 -8.25
N ALA A 37 3.52 -2.80 -8.60
CA ALA A 37 3.87 -2.42 -9.97
C ALA A 37 4.86 -1.25 -9.96
N ASP A 38 5.76 -1.22 -10.95
CA ASP A 38 6.74 -0.14 -11.14
C ASP A 38 7.54 0.20 -9.87
N GLU A 39 8.04 -0.86 -9.20
CA GLU A 39 8.81 -0.78 -7.94
C GLU A 39 8.09 -0.08 -6.78
N SER A 40 6.77 0.04 -6.89
CA SER A 40 5.90 0.72 -5.93
C SER A 40 4.83 -0.24 -5.45
N LEU A 41 4.31 0.04 -4.26
CA LEU A 41 3.13 -0.61 -3.73
C LEU A 41 1.93 0.31 -3.97
N HIS A 42 0.86 -0.24 -4.54
CA HIS A 42 -0.38 0.47 -4.81
C HIS A 42 -1.47 -0.11 -3.93
N ILE A 43 -1.99 0.70 -3.02
CA ILE A 43 -3.05 0.35 -2.08
C ILE A 43 -4.35 0.95 -2.58
N LEU A 44 -5.36 0.12 -2.76
CA LEU A 44 -6.68 0.49 -3.23
C LEU A 44 -7.55 0.92 -2.07
N LEU A 45 -8.29 2.01 -2.26
CA LEU A 45 -9.21 2.55 -1.28
C LEU A 45 -10.64 2.54 -1.82
N ASP A 46 -11.61 2.28 -0.94
CA ASP A 46 -13.05 2.29 -1.23
C ASP A 46 -13.57 3.62 -1.81
N ILE A 47 -12.88 4.73 -1.53
CA ILE A 47 -13.15 6.05 -2.10
C ILE A 47 -12.75 6.21 -3.58
N GLY A 48 -12.27 5.16 -4.25
CA GLY A 48 -11.89 5.17 -5.67
C GLY A 48 -10.52 5.80 -5.96
N PHE A 49 -9.68 5.93 -4.94
CA PHE A 49 -8.30 6.38 -5.03
C PHE A 49 -7.31 5.24 -4.80
N VAL A 50 -6.09 5.43 -5.30
CA VAL A 50 -4.96 4.53 -5.12
C VAL A 50 -3.87 5.28 -4.39
N LEU A 51 -3.56 4.82 -3.18
CA LEU A 51 -2.41 5.26 -2.40
C LEU A 51 -1.17 4.50 -2.89
N THR A 52 -0.24 5.21 -3.50
CA THR A 52 1.03 4.65 -3.95
C THR A 52 2.10 4.93 -2.92
N ILE A 53 2.84 3.90 -2.50
CA ILE A 53 4.01 4.01 -1.64
C ILE A 53 5.23 3.65 -2.48
N TYR A 54 6.18 4.58 -2.57
CA TYR A 54 7.42 4.41 -3.31
C TYR A 54 8.51 3.78 -2.42
N VAL A 55 9.56 3.28 -3.06
CA VAL A 55 10.62 2.53 -2.38
C VAL A 55 11.47 3.37 -1.42
N ASP A 56 11.44 4.68 -1.55
CA ASP A 56 12.04 5.65 -0.62
C ASP A 56 11.09 6.06 0.53
N GLY A 57 9.84 5.57 0.49
CA GLY A 57 8.78 5.89 1.44
C GLY A 57 8.02 7.18 1.14
N GLU A 58 8.26 7.84 0.01
CA GLU A 58 7.35 8.88 -0.48
C GLU A 58 5.98 8.28 -0.81
N MET A 59 4.96 9.14 -0.84
CA MET A 59 3.59 8.73 -1.09
C MET A 59 2.98 9.53 -2.23
N GLY A 60 2.15 8.88 -3.02
CA GLY A 60 1.28 9.50 -4.02
C GLY A 60 -0.16 9.08 -3.81
N LEU A 61 -1.10 9.91 -4.25
CA LEU A 61 -2.52 9.58 -4.22
C LEU A 61 -3.16 10.02 -5.52
N LEU A 62 -3.66 9.06 -6.29
CA LEU A 62 -4.27 9.31 -7.59
C LEU A 62 -5.63 8.63 -7.69
N PRO A 63 -6.58 9.20 -8.45
CA PRO A 63 -7.79 8.48 -8.82
C PRO A 63 -7.43 7.19 -9.56
N LYS A 64 -8.16 6.10 -9.30
CA LYS A 64 -7.92 4.77 -9.90
C LYS A 64 -7.60 4.79 -11.39
N GLY A 65 -8.43 5.46 -12.19
CA GLY A 65 -8.23 5.51 -13.64
C GLY A 65 -6.91 6.15 -14.06
N VAL A 66 -6.46 7.17 -13.33
CA VAL A 66 -5.16 7.82 -13.57
C VAL A 66 -4.02 6.90 -13.15
N ALA A 67 -4.10 6.33 -11.94
CA ALA A 67 -3.08 5.42 -11.41
C ALA A 67 -2.83 4.23 -12.36
N VAL A 68 -3.89 3.57 -12.82
CA VAL A 68 -3.79 2.44 -13.77
C VAL A 68 -3.23 2.90 -15.12
N SER A 69 -3.63 4.09 -15.61
CA SER A 69 -3.16 4.60 -16.90
C SER A 69 -1.67 4.94 -16.93
N GLU A 70 -1.07 5.30 -15.79
CA GLU A 70 0.34 5.66 -15.67
C GLU A 70 1.27 4.46 -15.52
N LEU A 71 0.74 3.26 -15.25
CA LEU A 71 1.55 2.05 -15.11
C LEU A 71 2.37 1.76 -16.38
N GLY A 72 3.56 1.22 -16.20
CA GLY A 72 4.49 0.83 -17.28
C GLY A 72 4.07 -0.41 -18.08
N VAL A 73 2.87 -0.95 -17.86
CA VAL A 73 2.37 -2.21 -18.44
C VAL A 73 1.50 -2.01 -19.68
N GLY A 74 1.25 -3.08 -20.45
CA GLY A 74 0.47 -3.01 -21.69
C GLY A 74 -1.01 -2.70 -21.45
N GLU A 75 -1.71 -2.19 -22.47
CA GLU A 75 -3.15 -1.85 -22.36
C GLU A 75 -4.01 -3.04 -21.94
N ALA A 76 -3.71 -4.26 -22.41
CA ALA A 76 -4.42 -5.46 -22.01
C ALA A 76 -4.30 -5.73 -20.50
N GLU A 77 -3.12 -5.50 -19.92
CA GLU A 77 -2.87 -5.67 -18.49
C GLU A 77 -3.53 -4.55 -17.67
N LYS A 78 -3.51 -3.31 -18.18
CA LYS A 78 -4.24 -2.18 -17.57
C LYS A 78 -5.74 -2.44 -17.52
N ASN A 79 -6.32 -2.95 -18.60
CA ASN A 79 -7.74 -3.26 -18.65
C ASN A 79 -8.09 -4.39 -17.66
N ALA A 80 -7.32 -5.48 -17.66
CA ALA A 80 -7.52 -6.58 -16.73
C ALA A 80 -7.39 -6.15 -15.25
N LEU A 81 -6.42 -5.29 -14.95
CA LEU A 81 -6.26 -4.71 -13.61
C LEU A 81 -7.44 -3.80 -13.26
N SER A 82 -7.88 -2.93 -14.18
CA SER A 82 -9.03 -2.05 -13.95
C SER A 82 -10.29 -2.86 -13.65
N ASP A 83 -10.57 -3.88 -14.44
CA ASP A 83 -11.71 -4.78 -14.23
C ASP A 83 -11.61 -5.48 -12.86
N GLY A 84 -10.41 -5.92 -12.47
CA GLY A 84 -10.16 -6.51 -11.16
C GLY A 84 -10.39 -5.56 -9.98
N ILE A 85 -9.93 -4.31 -10.12
CA ILE A 85 -10.16 -3.27 -9.12
C ILE A 85 -11.66 -2.94 -9.02
N ASP A 86 -12.36 -2.87 -10.15
CA ASP A 86 -13.82 -2.64 -10.18
C ASP A 86 -14.57 -3.75 -9.44
N LEU A 87 -14.21 -5.01 -9.67
CA LEU A 87 -14.80 -6.14 -8.96
C LEU A 87 -14.58 -6.06 -7.44
N LEU A 88 -13.37 -5.69 -7.00
CA LEU A 88 -13.07 -5.50 -5.57
C LEU A 88 -13.86 -4.34 -4.96
N LEU A 89 -13.96 -3.22 -5.66
CA LEU A 89 -14.74 -2.05 -5.21
C LEU A 89 -16.23 -2.37 -5.10
N ASP A 90 -16.75 -3.24 -5.96
CA ASP A 90 -18.14 -3.72 -5.92
C ASP A 90 -18.36 -4.78 -4.82
N GLY A 91 -17.33 -5.14 -4.04
CA GLY A 91 -17.41 -6.06 -2.91
C GLY A 91 -17.42 -7.54 -3.33
N ALA A 92 -17.00 -7.88 -4.54
CA ALA A 92 -16.82 -9.26 -4.95
C ALA A 92 -15.55 -9.84 -4.35
N GLU A 93 -15.60 -11.08 -3.86
CA GLU A 93 -14.39 -11.83 -3.55
C GLU A 93 -13.64 -12.08 -4.86
N SER A 94 -12.54 -11.36 -5.10
CA SER A 94 -11.62 -11.71 -6.18
C SER A 94 -10.56 -12.63 -5.63
N ASP A 95 -10.59 -13.90 -6.05
CA ASP A 95 -9.37 -14.68 -6.13
C ASP A 95 -8.46 -13.94 -7.11
N SER A 96 -7.28 -13.53 -6.63
CA SER A 96 -6.21 -12.84 -7.36
C SER A 96 -6.42 -12.76 -8.88
N VAL A 97 -6.76 -11.57 -9.41
CA VAL A 97 -6.94 -11.41 -10.85
C VAL A 97 -5.65 -11.76 -11.55
N SER A 98 -5.66 -12.88 -12.27
CA SER A 98 -4.46 -13.49 -12.83
C SER A 98 -3.98 -12.69 -14.06
N GLY A 99 -2.91 -11.93 -13.86
CA GLY A 99 -2.13 -11.23 -14.88
C GLY A 99 -0.68 -11.06 -14.43
N SER A 100 0.11 -10.25 -15.12
CA SER A 100 1.49 -9.92 -14.68
C SER A 100 1.52 -9.11 -13.38
N ILE A 101 0.41 -8.44 -13.05
CA ILE A 101 0.20 -7.73 -11.80
C ILE A 101 -0.73 -8.57 -10.93
N GLU A 102 -0.22 -9.02 -9.79
CA GLU A 102 -1.00 -9.77 -8.80
C GLU A 102 -1.77 -8.79 -7.92
N LEU A 103 -3.08 -8.72 -8.15
CA LEU A 103 -4.01 -7.97 -7.31
C LEU A 103 -4.40 -8.81 -6.10
N THR A 104 -4.14 -8.30 -4.90
CA THR A 104 -4.43 -8.99 -3.63
C THR A 104 -5.52 -8.25 -2.87
N SER A 105 -6.60 -8.94 -2.51
CA SER A 105 -7.65 -8.40 -1.63
C SER A 105 -7.08 -8.11 -0.23
N ALA A 106 -7.60 -7.08 0.43
CA ALA A 106 -7.27 -6.85 1.83
C ALA A 106 -7.72 -8.08 2.65
N PRO A 107 -6.84 -8.69 3.46
CA PRO A 107 -7.19 -9.91 4.19
C PRO A 107 -8.25 -9.68 5.27
N ILE A 108 -8.35 -8.44 5.76
CA ILE A 108 -9.30 -7.97 6.77
C ILE A 108 -9.63 -6.51 6.40
N GLU A 109 -10.82 -6.03 6.78
CA GLU A 109 -11.20 -4.64 6.64
C GLU A 109 -10.23 -3.73 7.42
N CYS A 110 -9.79 -2.64 6.80
CA CYS A 110 -8.95 -1.63 7.44
C CYS A 110 -9.47 -0.24 7.12
N LEU A 111 -10.42 0.22 7.94
CA LEU A 111 -10.81 1.63 7.98
C LEU A 111 -9.68 2.44 8.63
N ILE A 112 -8.99 3.25 7.84
CA ILE A 112 -7.77 3.96 8.25
C ILE A 112 -8.11 5.03 9.29
N GLU A 113 -7.54 4.91 10.49
CA GLU A 113 -7.67 5.92 11.56
C GLU A 113 -6.41 6.79 11.67
N GLU A 114 -5.24 6.21 11.42
CA GLU A 114 -3.96 6.88 11.61
C GLU A 114 -2.92 6.33 10.64
N VAL A 115 -1.98 7.18 10.22
CA VAL A 115 -0.80 6.77 9.45
C VAL A 115 0.44 7.31 10.14
N GLU A 116 1.29 6.40 10.61
CA GLU A 116 2.53 6.73 11.31
C GLU A 116 3.74 6.44 10.42
N PHE A 117 4.75 7.29 10.53
CA PHE A 117 5.97 7.18 9.73
C PHE A 117 7.20 6.97 10.61
N TYR A 118 8.02 6.01 10.21
CA TYR A 118 9.23 5.62 10.94
C TYR A 118 10.43 5.53 10.01
N ALA A 119 11.58 5.95 10.52
CA ALA A 119 12.88 5.79 9.88
C ALA A 119 13.68 4.68 10.59
N GLY A 120 14.26 3.80 9.78
CA GLY A 120 15.23 2.80 10.21
C GLY A 120 16.63 3.12 9.67
N GLU A 121 17.54 2.18 9.91
CA GLU A 121 18.91 2.25 9.39
C GLU A 121 18.94 2.16 7.85
N ALA A 122 20.02 2.65 7.24
CA ALA A 122 20.26 2.59 5.79
C ALA A 122 19.12 3.18 4.92
N GLY A 123 18.41 4.19 5.43
CA GLY A 123 17.34 4.86 4.70
C GLY A 123 16.03 4.07 4.60
N ARG A 124 15.90 2.95 5.33
CA ARG A 124 14.64 2.19 5.38
C ARG A 124 13.52 3.03 5.98
N ARG A 125 12.31 2.87 5.46
CA ARG A 125 11.09 3.47 6.02
C ARG A 125 10.12 2.38 6.45
N LYS A 126 9.36 2.66 7.50
CA LYS A 126 8.18 1.90 7.90
C LYS A 126 7.01 2.86 7.94
N ILE A 127 5.97 2.58 7.17
CA ILE A 127 4.69 3.26 7.19
C ILE A 127 3.73 2.30 7.87
N LEU A 128 3.18 2.73 9.01
CA LEU A 128 2.17 1.98 9.74
C LEU A 128 0.82 2.64 9.51
N ILE A 129 -0.02 2.00 8.73
CA ILE A 129 -1.41 2.40 8.50
C ILE A 129 -2.24 1.66 9.55
N ARG A 130 -2.75 2.39 10.53
CA ARG A 130 -3.58 1.82 11.59
C ARG A 130 -5.03 1.86 11.19
N GLY A 131 -5.71 0.73 11.38
CA GLY A 131 -7.13 0.61 11.11
C GLY A 131 -7.89 0.06 12.30
N VAL A 132 -9.22 0.13 12.20
CA VAL A 132 -10.14 -0.32 13.27
C VAL A 132 -10.02 -1.82 13.57
N GLU A 133 -9.88 -2.66 12.53
CA GLU A 133 -9.82 -4.13 12.67
C GLU A 133 -8.47 -4.74 12.28
N SER A 134 -7.67 -4.02 11.48
CA SER A 134 -6.34 -4.47 11.11
C SER A 134 -5.39 -3.29 10.87
N ASP A 135 -4.10 -3.57 11.09
CA ASP A 135 -3.01 -2.67 10.79
C ASP A 135 -2.29 -3.15 9.53
N PHE A 136 -1.95 -2.22 8.63
CA PHE A 136 -1.07 -2.47 7.50
C PHE A 136 0.32 -1.90 7.78
N VAL A 137 1.33 -2.75 7.66
CA VAL A 137 2.72 -2.34 7.79
C VAL A 137 3.40 -2.42 6.44
N VAL A 138 3.87 -1.28 5.97
CA VAL A 138 4.66 -1.18 4.76
C VAL A 138 6.09 -0.82 5.11
N GLU A 139 7.03 -1.70 4.80
CA GLU A 139 8.46 -1.48 4.99
C GLU A 139 9.14 -1.31 3.65
N THR A 140 9.87 -0.20 3.47
CA THR A 140 10.57 0.11 2.24
C THR A 140 12.08 0.11 2.47
N SER A 141 12.84 -0.27 1.44
CA SER A 141 14.29 -0.18 1.43
C SER A 141 14.76 0.42 0.09
N PRO A 142 15.15 1.70 0.05
CA PRO A 142 15.62 2.32 -1.19
C PRO A 142 16.92 1.69 -1.70
N VAL A 143 17.78 1.21 -0.79
CA VAL A 143 19.03 0.54 -1.14
C VAL A 143 18.79 -0.83 -1.77
N ALA A 144 17.87 -1.63 -1.20
CA ALA A 144 17.56 -2.96 -1.73
C ALA A 144 16.56 -2.92 -2.90
N ARG A 145 15.89 -1.77 -3.09
CA ARG A 145 14.75 -1.59 -4.00
C ARG A 145 13.59 -2.54 -3.68
N GLU A 146 13.29 -2.66 -2.39
CA GLU A 146 12.29 -3.60 -1.88
C GLU A 146 11.17 -2.85 -1.15
N ILE A 147 9.93 -3.33 -1.34
CA ILE A 147 8.78 -2.94 -0.53
C ILE A 147 8.13 -4.22 -0.01
N PHE A 148 7.87 -4.28 1.28
CA PHE A 148 7.16 -5.38 1.93
C PHE A 148 5.90 -4.85 2.58
N ILE A 149 4.78 -5.50 2.30
CA ILE A 149 3.51 -5.25 2.98
C ILE A 149 3.15 -6.47 3.83
N ARG A 150 2.60 -6.21 5.01
CA ARG A 150 1.91 -7.22 5.82
C ARG A 150 0.69 -6.59 6.49
N ALA A 151 -0.38 -7.35 6.58
CA ALA A 151 -1.48 -7.04 7.49
C ALA A 151 -1.26 -7.75 8.83
N ALA A 152 -1.70 -7.14 9.92
CA ALA A 152 -1.73 -7.70 11.25
C ALA A 152 -3.04 -7.33 11.95
N GLU A 153 -3.47 -8.12 12.94
CA GLU A 153 -4.53 -7.68 13.86
C GLU A 153 -4.06 -6.43 14.63
N VAL A 154 -4.99 -5.53 14.95
CA VAL A 154 -4.68 -4.25 15.61
C VAL A 154 -3.81 -4.44 16.84
N GLY A 155 -2.73 -3.67 16.92
CA GLY A 155 -1.84 -3.64 18.10
C GLY A 155 -0.87 -4.82 18.21
N ALA A 156 -0.76 -5.65 17.17
CA ALA A 156 0.24 -6.72 17.09
C ALA A 156 1.59 -6.28 16.47
N VAL A 157 1.77 -4.97 16.22
CA VAL A 157 2.88 -4.39 15.43
C VAL A 157 3.84 -3.53 16.26
#